data_AF-A0A2Z5G7I9-F1
#
_entry.id   AF-A0A2Z5G7I9-F1
#
_cell.length_a   1.000
_cell.length_b   1.000
_cell.length_c   1.000
_cell.angle_alpha   90.00
_cell.angle_beta   90.00
_cell.angle_gamma   90.00
#
_symmetry.space_group_name_H-M   'P 1'
#
loop_
_entity.id
_entity.type
_entity.pdbx_description
1 polymer ?
#
loop_
_entity_poly.entity_id
_entity_poly.type
_entity_poly.pdbx_seq_one_letter_code
_entity_poly.pdbx_strand_id
1 'polypeptide(L)'
;MVAALLVASMTGLGYVHPFGNPHVEEAQGRGRLLEGANLSPAAKGVLVSKCADCHSSETHWPVYARVAPGSWLIERDVVEAHKHMDLSRWELLSVEQQQVLFAKISSEAKSGDMPPLQYLALHWGAKLTQADVEALSKLGKNAGNTEATLTGAGNATRGKMVFDKRCTGCHSMEINEEGPKLAGVYGRKAGTVPGFDYSQGLKNSGLTWNEATLDKWLSGPDSVIPDAKMDFYVPKAEERRDLIAYFKQ
;
A
#
# COMPACT_ATOMS: atom_id res chain seq x y z
N MET A 1 50.66 -26.81 -21.29
CA MET A 1 49.50 -25.96 -21.66
C MET A 1 48.14 -26.54 -21.29
N VAL A 2 47.99 -27.83 -20.95
CA VAL A 2 46.66 -28.40 -20.60
C VAL A 2 46.22 -28.07 -19.16
N ALA A 3 47.15 -27.93 -18.21
CA ALA A 3 46.83 -27.62 -16.81
C ALA A 3 46.25 -26.20 -16.58
N ALA A 4 46.58 -25.23 -17.44
CA ALA A 4 46.10 -23.85 -17.30
C ALA A 4 44.64 -23.67 -17.78
N LEU A 5 44.15 -24.53 -18.68
CA LEU A 5 42.77 -24.48 -19.18
C LEU A 5 41.76 -25.11 -18.21
N LEU A 6 42.18 -26.05 -17.37
CA LEU A 6 41.31 -26.66 -16.35
C LEU A 6 40.98 -25.70 -15.19
N VAL A 7 41.92 -24.83 -14.80
CA VAL A 7 41.70 -23.84 -13.73
C VAL A 7 40.74 -22.73 -14.17
N ALA A 8 40.81 -22.30 -15.45
CA ALA A 8 39.91 -21.28 -16.01
C ALA A 8 38.46 -21.78 -16.18
N SER A 9 38.25 -23.09 -16.35
CA SER A 9 36.92 -23.70 -16.43
C SER A 9 36.24 -23.81 -15.06
N MET A 10 37.00 -24.10 -13.99
CA MET A 10 36.43 -24.21 -12.64
C MET A 10 36.12 -22.86 -11.99
N THR A 11 36.84 -21.78 -12.35
CA THR A 11 36.51 -20.43 -11.89
C THR A 11 35.28 -19.84 -12.59
N GLY A 12 35.01 -20.21 -13.85
CA GLY A 12 33.83 -19.75 -14.59
C GLY A 12 32.51 -20.38 -14.12
N LEU A 13 32.53 -21.65 -13.72
CA LEU A 13 31.34 -22.37 -13.23
C LEU A 13 30.81 -21.83 -11.89
N GLY A 14 31.67 -21.21 -11.07
CA GLY A 14 31.26 -20.57 -9.81
C GLY A 14 30.33 -19.37 -9.98
N TYR A 15 30.24 -18.81 -11.19
CA TYR A 15 29.38 -17.66 -11.52
C TYR A 15 28.10 -18.04 -12.30
N VAL A 16 27.91 -19.33 -12.60
CA VAL A 16 26.68 -19.82 -13.25
C VAL A 16 25.68 -20.17 -12.16
N HIS A 17 24.65 -19.34 -11.99
CA HIS A 17 23.62 -19.52 -10.96
C HIS A 17 22.50 -20.45 -11.47
N PRO A 18 22.33 -21.66 -10.89
CA PRO A 18 21.38 -22.65 -11.39
C PRO A 18 19.91 -22.29 -11.12
N PHE A 19 19.64 -21.28 -10.30
CA PHE A 19 18.29 -20.89 -9.85
C PHE A 19 17.80 -19.56 -10.46
N GLY A 20 18.48 -19.08 -11.49
CA GLY A 20 18.29 -17.74 -12.05
C GLY A 20 19.14 -16.70 -11.33
N ASN A 21 19.27 -15.51 -11.92
CA ASN A 21 20.02 -14.41 -11.33
C ASN A 21 19.05 -13.57 -10.48
N PRO A 22 19.10 -13.55 -9.15
CA PRO A 22 18.16 -12.73 -8.36
C PRO A 22 18.33 -11.21 -8.57
N HIS A 23 19.35 -10.78 -9.34
CA HIS A 23 19.58 -9.40 -9.73
C HIS A 23 18.89 -8.97 -11.04
N VAL A 24 17.95 -9.75 -11.62
CA VAL A 24 17.31 -9.35 -12.91
C VAL A 24 16.34 -8.16 -12.75
N GLU A 25 15.78 -7.94 -11.56
CA GLU A 25 14.96 -6.74 -11.30
C GLU A 25 15.84 -5.56 -10.90
N GLU A 26 15.63 -4.41 -11.56
CA GLU A 26 16.40 -3.20 -11.32
C GLU A 26 16.13 -2.67 -9.90
N ALA A 27 17.17 -2.64 -9.05
CA ALA A 27 17.07 -2.13 -7.70
C ALA A 27 16.78 -0.63 -7.72
N GLN A 28 15.58 -0.22 -7.30
CA GLN A 28 15.15 1.17 -7.28
C GLN A 28 15.74 1.97 -6.09
N GLY A 29 16.37 1.27 -5.15
CA GLY A 29 17.01 1.77 -3.93
C GLY A 29 16.08 1.74 -2.72
N ARG A 30 16.55 1.20 -1.57
CA ARG A 30 15.78 1.02 -0.30
C ARG A 30 15.02 2.22 0.24
N GLY A 31 15.38 3.43 -0.19
CA GLY A 31 14.61 4.63 0.13
C GLY A 31 13.18 4.61 -0.43
N ARG A 32 12.95 3.92 -1.56
CA ARG A 32 11.68 3.89 -2.29
C ARG A 32 10.83 2.66 -2.03
N LEU A 33 11.39 1.61 -1.42
CA LEU A 33 10.64 0.42 -1.04
C LEU A 33 9.48 0.82 -0.10
N LEU A 34 8.25 0.39 -0.44
CA LEU A 34 7.04 0.70 0.33
C LEU A 34 6.78 2.22 0.50
N GLU A 35 7.16 3.06 -0.46
CA GLU A 35 6.90 4.52 -0.40
C GLU A 35 5.40 4.86 -0.49
N GLY A 36 4.65 4.16 -1.34
CA GLY A 36 3.18 4.28 -1.43
C GLY A 36 2.39 3.47 -0.39
N ALA A 37 3.05 2.75 0.51
CA ALA A 37 2.38 1.87 1.47
C ALA A 37 1.83 2.64 2.67
N ASN A 38 0.55 2.44 3.02
CA ASN A 38 -0.07 3.04 4.20
C ASN A 38 0.38 2.33 5.49
N LEU A 39 1.61 2.62 5.92
CA LEU A 39 2.33 1.96 7.00
C LEU A 39 2.84 2.96 8.03
N SER A 40 2.88 2.56 9.31
CA SER A 40 3.61 3.34 10.31
C SER A 40 5.11 3.36 9.98
N PRO A 41 5.83 4.45 10.29
CA PRO A 41 7.28 4.53 10.06
C PRO A 41 8.05 3.39 10.74
N ALA A 42 7.62 2.97 11.93
CA ALA A 42 8.19 1.84 12.64
C ALA A 42 8.02 0.53 11.86
N ALA A 43 6.80 0.22 11.41
CA ALA A 43 6.55 -1.00 10.64
C ALA A 43 7.28 -1.01 9.29
N LYS A 44 7.33 0.14 8.58
CA LYS A 44 8.14 0.29 7.37
C LYS A 44 9.63 0.04 7.66
N GLY A 45 10.15 0.64 8.74
CA GLY A 45 11.53 0.44 9.17
C GLY A 45 11.86 -1.03 9.42
N VAL A 46 10.97 -1.78 10.09
CA VAL A 46 11.15 -3.22 10.31
C VAL A 46 11.16 -3.99 9.00
N LEU A 47 10.18 -3.77 8.12
CA LEU A 47 10.11 -4.47 6.82
C LEU A 47 11.36 -4.23 5.96
N VAL A 48 11.83 -2.98 5.90
CA VAL A 48 13.00 -2.60 5.10
C VAL A 48 14.31 -3.12 5.72
N SER A 49 14.43 -3.12 7.06
CA SER A 49 15.69 -3.50 7.72
C SER A 49 15.81 -4.99 8.04
N LYS A 50 14.70 -5.71 8.20
CA LYS A 50 14.68 -7.12 8.65
C LYS A 50 14.21 -8.09 7.57
N CYS A 51 13.39 -7.64 6.61
CA CYS A 51 12.75 -8.53 5.65
C CYS A 51 13.24 -8.33 4.20
N ALA A 52 13.59 -7.10 3.81
CA ALA A 52 13.94 -6.76 2.44
C ALA A 52 15.22 -7.42 1.91
N ASP A 53 16.05 -8.02 2.76
CA ASP A 53 17.20 -8.82 2.32
C ASP A 53 16.81 -10.16 1.68
N CYS A 54 15.59 -10.64 1.88
CA CYS A 54 15.13 -11.89 1.27
C CYS A 54 13.77 -11.77 0.56
N HIS A 55 13.04 -10.69 0.81
CA HIS A 55 11.70 -10.47 0.27
C HIS A 55 11.61 -9.19 -0.54
N SER A 56 12.70 -8.76 -1.17
CA SER A 56 12.66 -7.66 -2.14
C SER A 56 13.83 -7.76 -3.12
N SER A 57 13.64 -7.14 -4.29
CA SER A 57 14.71 -6.98 -5.29
C SER A 57 15.89 -6.11 -4.80
N GLU A 58 15.77 -5.50 -3.62
CA GLU A 58 16.79 -4.63 -3.02
C GLU A 58 17.55 -5.33 -1.90
N THR A 59 17.96 -6.56 -2.20
CA THR A 59 18.71 -7.44 -1.29
C THR A 59 20.14 -6.94 -1.06
N HIS A 60 20.59 -6.87 0.19
CA HIS A 60 22.02 -6.66 0.50
C HIS A 60 22.74 -8.00 0.57
N TRP A 61 23.42 -8.32 -0.53
CA TRP A 61 24.16 -9.57 -0.65
C TRP A 61 25.45 -9.52 0.16
N PRO A 62 25.60 -10.35 1.22
CA PRO A 62 26.85 -10.40 1.96
C PRO A 62 27.96 -10.97 1.06
N VAL A 63 29.22 -10.65 1.38
CA VAL A 63 30.36 -11.03 0.52
C VAL A 63 30.44 -12.55 0.28
N TYR A 64 30.07 -13.36 1.27
CA TYR A 64 30.05 -14.83 1.14
C TYR A 64 28.93 -15.36 0.24
N ALA A 65 27.90 -14.55 -0.07
CA ALA A 65 26.88 -14.91 -1.05
C ALA A 65 27.38 -14.79 -2.50
N ARG A 66 28.66 -14.46 -2.72
CA ARG A 66 29.30 -14.40 -4.05
C ARG A 66 30.13 -15.63 -4.39
N VAL A 67 30.25 -16.59 -3.47
CA VAL A 67 31.13 -17.75 -3.62
C VAL A 67 30.32 -19.04 -3.54
N ALA A 68 30.45 -19.88 -4.57
CA ALA A 68 29.81 -21.19 -4.59
C ALA A 68 30.42 -22.15 -3.54
N PRO A 69 29.65 -23.09 -2.97
CA PRO A 69 28.23 -23.34 -3.23
C PRO A 69 27.27 -22.48 -2.37
N GLY A 70 27.81 -21.64 -1.47
CA GLY A 70 27.01 -20.83 -0.55
C GLY A 70 26.13 -19.81 -1.26
N SER A 71 26.66 -19.16 -2.31
CA SER A 71 25.89 -18.26 -3.18
C SER A 71 24.62 -18.92 -3.68
N TRP A 72 24.73 -20.11 -4.28
CA TRP A 72 23.59 -20.83 -4.85
C TRP A 72 22.50 -21.16 -3.85
N LEU A 73 22.86 -21.51 -2.61
CA LEU A 73 21.89 -21.80 -1.56
C LEU A 73 21.12 -20.55 -1.15
N ILE A 74 21.81 -19.43 -0.97
CA ILE A 74 21.19 -18.16 -0.59
C ILE A 74 20.29 -17.67 -1.74
N GLU A 75 20.76 -17.74 -2.98
CA GLU A 75 19.95 -17.37 -4.15
C GLU A 75 18.69 -18.22 -4.28
N ARG A 76 18.80 -19.53 -4.10
CA ARG A 76 17.62 -20.43 -4.09
C ARG A 76 16.62 -19.99 -3.03
N ASP A 77 17.10 -19.71 -1.82
CA ASP A 77 16.24 -19.34 -0.69
C ASP A 77 15.58 -17.97 -0.92
N VAL A 78 16.27 -16.99 -1.49
CA VAL A 78 15.71 -15.68 -1.87
C VAL A 78 14.68 -15.83 -3.01
N VAL A 79 15.00 -16.59 -4.05
CA VAL A 79 14.07 -16.84 -5.17
C VAL A 79 12.81 -17.56 -4.69
N GLU A 80 12.95 -18.52 -3.77
CA GLU A 80 11.80 -19.18 -3.16
C GLU A 80 11.00 -18.22 -2.27
N ALA A 81 11.67 -17.41 -1.44
CA ALA A 81 11.04 -16.42 -0.57
C ALA A 81 10.18 -15.41 -1.36
N HIS A 82 10.65 -14.94 -2.52
CA HIS A 82 9.91 -14.01 -3.39
C HIS A 82 8.59 -14.58 -3.92
N LYS A 83 8.49 -15.91 -4.09
CA LYS A 83 7.23 -16.54 -4.50
C LYS A 83 6.14 -16.42 -3.43
N HIS A 84 6.53 -16.34 -2.16
CA HIS A 84 5.62 -16.21 -1.03
C HIS A 84 5.37 -14.76 -0.62
N MET A 85 6.38 -13.89 -0.80
CA MET A 85 6.32 -12.47 -0.51
C MET A 85 7.43 -11.70 -1.22
N ASP A 86 7.05 -10.66 -1.96
CA ASP A 86 7.97 -9.70 -2.59
C ASP A 86 7.48 -8.26 -2.38
N LEU A 87 8.22 -7.52 -1.56
CA LEU A 87 7.94 -6.14 -1.16
C LEU A 87 8.19 -5.15 -2.31
N SER A 88 9.02 -5.49 -3.30
CA SER A 88 9.28 -4.62 -4.45
C SER A 88 8.06 -4.52 -5.37
N ARG A 89 7.16 -5.51 -5.29
CA ARG A 89 5.93 -5.56 -6.10
C ARG A 89 4.72 -4.97 -5.38
N TRP A 90 4.94 -4.26 -4.28
CA TRP A 90 3.89 -3.72 -3.42
C TRP A 90 2.83 -2.91 -4.19
N GLU A 91 3.26 -2.04 -5.10
CA GLU A 91 2.37 -1.16 -5.87
C GLU A 91 1.49 -1.91 -6.88
N LEU A 92 1.85 -3.16 -7.21
CA LEU A 92 1.10 -4.02 -8.11
C LEU A 92 0.00 -4.82 -7.39
N LEU A 93 0.02 -4.87 -6.06
CA LEU A 93 -0.95 -5.62 -5.27
C LEU A 93 -2.25 -4.83 -5.09
N SER A 94 -3.39 -5.51 -5.22
CA SER A 94 -4.69 -4.95 -4.83
C SER A 94 -4.73 -4.66 -3.33
N VAL A 95 -5.63 -3.79 -2.89
CA VAL A 95 -5.78 -3.44 -1.46
C VAL A 95 -6.09 -4.67 -0.61
N GLU A 96 -6.91 -5.59 -1.13
CA GLU A 96 -7.27 -6.84 -0.48
C GLU A 96 -6.05 -7.78 -0.39
N GLN A 97 -5.24 -7.86 -1.44
CA GLN A 97 -3.99 -8.62 -1.43
C GLN A 97 -2.98 -8.04 -0.44
N GLN A 98 -2.87 -6.71 -0.35
CA GLN A 98 -2.02 -6.02 0.62
C GLN A 98 -2.45 -6.34 2.06
N GLN A 99 -3.76 -6.35 2.35
CA GLN A 99 -4.29 -6.70 3.67
C GLN A 99 -4.01 -8.17 4.04
N VAL A 100 -4.22 -9.09 3.11
CA VAL A 100 -3.89 -10.52 3.31
C VAL A 100 -2.40 -10.69 3.56
N LEU A 101 -1.55 -10.00 2.79
CA LEU A 101 -0.10 -10.05 2.97
C LEU A 101 0.31 -9.52 4.35
N PHE A 102 -0.25 -8.41 4.81
CA PHE A 102 0.01 -7.88 6.15
C PHE A 102 -0.45 -8.81 7.27
N ALA A 103 -1.62 -9.43 7.12
CA ALA A 103 -2.10 -10.41 8.10
C ALA A 103 -1.14 -11.59 8.19
N LYS A 104 -0.65 -12.10 7.05
CA LYS A 104 0.35 -13.17 6.99
C LYS A 104 1.65 -12.74 7.66
N ILE A 105 2.22 -11.59 7.30
CA ILE A 105 3.45 -11.05 7.92
C ILE A 105 3.30 -10.95 9.43
N SER A 106 2.20 -10.36 9.92
CA SER A 106 1.98 -10.23 11.37
C SER A 106 1.87 -11.60 12.04
N SER A 107 1.29 -12.60 11.37
CA SER A 107 1.13 -13.94 11.93
C SER A 107 2.48 -14.64 12.08
N GLU A 108 3.26 -14.69 11.00
CA GLU A 108 4.59 -15.33 10.94
C GLU A 108 5.59 -14.66 11.91
N ALA A 109 5.53 -13.33 12.05
CA ALA A 109 6.35 -12.60 13.01
C ALA A 109 5.98 -12.91 14.47
N LYS A 110 4.70 -13.19 14.76
CA LYS A 110 4.23 -13.53 16.11
C LYS A 110 4.50 -14.98 16.48
N SER A 111 4.35 -15.90 15.53
CA SER A 111 4.67 -17.31 15.75
C SER A 111 6.18 -17.52 15.88
N GLY A 112 7.00 -16.60 15.34
CA GLY A 112 8.44 -16.73 15.32
C GLY A 112 8.94 -17.66 14.22
N ASP A 113 8.07 -18.01 13.27
CA ASP A 113 8.41 -18.78 12.07
C ASP A 113 9.33 -17.96 11.14
N MET A 114 9.22 -16.63 11.21
CA MET A 114 10.07 -15.69 10.49
C MET A 114 10.83 -14.74 11.44
N PRO A 115 12.16 -14.58 11.28
CA PRO A 115 13.02 -15.30 10.33
C PRO A 115 13.31 -16.75 10.78
N PRO A 116 13.57 -17.69 9.84
CA PRO A 116 13.85 -19.08 10.19
C PRO A 116 15.06 -19.22 11.13
N LEU A 117 15.00 -20.17 12.06
CA LEU A 117 16.04 -20.35 13.09
C LEU A 117 17.44 -20.59 12.52
N GLN A 118 17.55 -21.34 11.41
CA GLN A 118 18.83 -21.57 10.72
C GLN A 118 19.44 -20.27 10.19
N TYR A 119 18.61 -19.31 9.77
CA TYR A 119 19.07 -18.02 9.30
C TYR A 119 19.56 -17.17 10.48
N LEU A 120 18.81 -17.15 11.58
CA LEU A 120 19.17 -16.40 12.80
C LEU A 120 20.50 -16.85 13.43
N ALA A 121 20.91 -18.10 13.23
CA ALA A 121 22.20 -18.61 13.70
C ALA A 121 23.39 -17.85 13.08
N LEU A 122 23.25 -17.39 11.84
CA LEU A 122 24.28 -16.64 11.10
C LEU A 122 23.96 -15.13 11.04
N HIS A 123 22.68 -14.78 11.11
CA HIS A 123 22.15 -13.44 10.92
C HIS A 123 21.39 -12.95 12.16
N TRP A 124 22.10 -12.89 13.29
CA TRP A 124 21.54 -12.42 14.57
C TRP A 124 20.91 -11.02 14.46
N GLY A 125 21.43 -10.16 13.58
CA GLY A 125 20.91 -8.82 13.31
C GLY A 125 19.50 -8.80 12.70
N ALA A 126 19.04 -9.90 12.11
CA ALA A 126 17.68 -10.04 11.57
C ALA A 126 16.65 -10.47 12.61
N LYS A 127 17.08 -10.85 13.83
CA LYS A 127 16.16 -11.22 14.90
C LYS A 127 15.16 -10.09 15.16
N LEU A 128 13.88 -10.46 15.17
CA LEU A 128 12.80 -9.55 15.54
C LEU A 128 12.77 -9.39 17.05
N THR A 129 12.77 -8.14 17.50
CA THR A 129 12.53 -7.77 18.89
C THR A 129 11.04 -7.75 19.18
N GLN A 130 10.66 -7.70 20.45
CA GLN A 130 9.25 -7.55 20.82
C GLN A 130 8.64 -6.25 20.27
N ALA A 131 9.43 -5.17 20.20
CA ALA A 131 9.02 -3.91 19.58
C ALA A 131 8.79 -4.07 18.07
N ASP A 132 9.62 -4.86 17.39
CA ASP A 132 9.45 -5.15 15.96
C ASP A 132 8.15 -5.94 15.73
N VAL A 133 7.92 -6.99 16.52
CA VAL A 133 6.69 -7.81 16.44
C VAL A 133 5.47 -6.96 16.74
N GLU A 134 5.54 -6.05 17.71
CA GLU A 134 4.45 -5.13 18.02
C GLU A 134 4.18 -4.15 16.86
N ALA A 135 5.23 -3.56 16.27
CA ALA A 135 5.11 -2.69 15.10
C ALA A 135 4.46 -3.43 13.91
N LEU A 136 4.86 -4.67 13.67
CA LEU A 136 4.28 -5.53 12.64
C LEU A 136 2.85 -5.96 12.98
N SER A 137 2.51 -6.12 14.26
CA SER A 137 1.15 -6.50 14.69
C SER A 137 0.08 -5.46 14.41
N LYS A 138 0.52 -4.21 14.18
CA LYS A 138 -0.32 -3.06 13.83
C LYS A 138 -0.43 -2.87 12.30
N LEU A 139 0.25 -3.71 11.51
CA LEU A 139 0.07 -3.78 10.06
C LEU A 139 -1.40 -4.11 9.73
N GLY A 140 -1.97 -3.38 8.78
CA GLY A 140 -3.39 -3.51 8.42
C GLY A 140 -4.39 -2.93 9.43
N LYS A 141 -4.03 -2.82 10.72
CA LYS A 141 -4.86 -2.12 11.74
C LYS A 141 -4.70 -0.60 11.69
N ASN A 142 -3.56 -0.13 11.17
CA ASN A 142 -3.25 1.30 11.05
C ASN A 142 -3.59 1.90 9.67
N ALA A 143 -4.33 1.19 8.81
CA ALA A 143 -4.96 1.85 7.68
C ALA A 143 -6.02 2.90 8.10
N GLY A 144 -6.38 2.94 9.40
CA GLY A 144 -7.25 3.97 9.99
C GLY A 144 -6.92 4.31 11.44
N ASN A 145 -5.65 4.19 11.88
CA ASN A 145 -5.25 4.64 13.22
C ASN A 145 -3.73 4.85 13.35
N THR A 146 -3.16 5.70 12.50
CA THR A 146 -1.99 6.47 12.93
C THR A 146 -2.52 7.85 13.27
N GLU A 147 -2.54 8.16 14.56
CA GLU A 147 -2.91 9.48 15.04
C GLU A 147 -2.18 10.53 14.23
N ALA A 148 -3.00 11.31 13.54
CA ALA A 148 -2.71 12.67 13.16
C ALA A 148 -1.86 13.34 14.23
N THR A 149 -0.59 13.58 13.88
CA THR A 149 0.00 14.85 14.27
C THR A 149 -0.11 15.78 13.07
N LEU A 150 -1.24 16.52 13.08
CA LEU A 150 -1.36 17.92 12.66
C LEU A 150 -1.07 18.17 11.17
N THR A 151 -2.07 18.03 10.29
CA THR A 151 -3.04 19.09 9.98
C THR A 151 -4.35 18.48 9.47
N GLY A 152 -5.48 19.17 9.64
CA GLY A 152 -6.83 18.70 9.30
C GLY A 152 -7.13 18.44 7.81
N ALA A 153 -6.13 18.17 6.98
CA ALA A 153 -6.29 17.87 5.56
C ALA A 153 -6.46 16.36 5.32
N GLY A 154 -7.47 15.97 4.55
CA GLY A 154 -7.64 14.59 4.08
C GLY A 154 -6.58 14.16 3.07
N ASN A 155 -6.50 12.86 2.80
CA ASN A 155 -5.61 12.25 1.79
C ASN A 155 -6.39 11.93 0.51
N ALA A 156 -6.03 12.60 -0.59
CA ALA A 156 -6.74 12.46 -1.86
C ALA A 156 -6.60 11.07 -2.52
N THR A 157 -5.47 10.39 -2.36
CA THR A 157 -5.28 9.01 -2.84
C THR A 157 -6.24 8.05 -2.12
N ARG A 158 -6.39 8.19 -0.79
CA ARG A 158 -7.40 7.45 -0.03
C ARG A 158 -8.81 7.86 -0.42
N GLY A 159 -9.05 9.14 -0.66
CA GLY A 159 -10.34 9.64 -1.12
C GLY A 159 -10.78 9.01 -2.42
N LYS A 160 -9.87 8.88 -3.40
CA LYS A 160 -10.14 8.15 -4.64
C LYS A 160 -10.57 6.70 -4.36
N MET A 161 -9.89 6.00 -3.45
CA MET A 161 -10.26 4.63 -3.10
C MET A 161 -11.64 4.55 -2.44
N VAL A 162 -12.00 5.52 -1.59
CA VAL A 162 -13.36 5.59 -1.01
C VAL A 162 -14.39 5.85 -2.10
N PHE A 163 -14.11 6.77 -3.03
CA PHE A 163 -14.96 7.07 -4.17
C PHE A 163 -15.20 5.82 -5.03
N ASP A 164 -14.12 5.13 -5.44
CA ASP A 164 -14.18 3.94 -6.27
C ASP A 164 -15.02 2.82 -5.65
N LYS A 165 -15.00 2.71 -4.31
CA LYS A 165 -15.70 1.65 -3.56
C LYS A 165 -17.15 1.99 -3.21
N ARG A 166 -17.50 3.27 -3.09
CA ARG A 166 -18.77 3.68 -2.49
C ARG A 166 -19.63 4.61 -3.34
N CYS A 167 -19.04 5.32 -4.30
CA CYS A 167 -19.73 6.35 -5.06
C CYS A 167 -20.01 5.91 -6.51
N THR A 168 -19.16 5.06 -7.08
CA THR A 168 -19.21 4.61 -8.48
C THR A 168 -20.44 3.79 -8.87
N GLY A 169 -21.23 3.34 -7.90
CA GLY A 169 -22.53 2.71 -8.19
C GLY A 169 -23.58 3.69 -8.70
N CYS A 170 -23.42 4.99 -8.40
CA CYS A 170 -24.37 6.04 -8.79
C CYS A 170 -23.70 7.24 -9.46
N HIS A 171 -22.42 7.48 -9.23
CA HIS A 171 -21.72 8.66 -9.71
C HIS A 171 -20.47 8.28 -10.50
N SER A 172 -20.30 8.95 -11.63
CA SER A 172 -19.02 9.02 -12.32
C SER A 172 -18.37 10.40 -12.14
N MET A 173 -17.12 10.53 -12.57
CA MET A 173 -16.46 11.84 -12.64
C MET A 173 -16.98 12.68 -13.82
N GLU A 174 -17.25 12.05 -14.97
CA GLU A 174 -17.41 12.79 -16.24
C GLU A 174 -18.85 12.87 -16.76
N ILE A 175 -19.69 11.88 -16.47
CA ILE A 175 -21.05 11.76 -16.98
C ILE A 175 -22.08 11.66 -15.86
N ASN A 176 -23.29 12.15 -16.14
CA ASN A 176 -24.42 11.95 -15.24
C ASN A 176 -24.91 10.49 -15.36
N GLU A 177 -25.17 9.87 -14.22
CA GLU A 177 -25.71 8.51 -14.09
C GLU A 177 -26.94 8.58 -13.18
N GLU A 178 -27.12 7.62 -12.25
CA GLU A 178 -28.14 7.71 -11.20
C GLU A 178 -27.98 8.99 -10.36
N GLY A 179 -26.73 9.42 -10.17
CA GLY A 179 -26.33 10.69 -9.60
C GLY A 179 -25.62 11.59 -10.63
N PRO A 180 -25.52 12.91 -10.37
CA PRO A 180 -24.81 13.83 -11.26
C PRO A 180 -23.31 13.56 -11.27
N LYS A 181 -22.63 13.98 -12.34
CA LYS A 181 -21.17 13.90 -12.42
C LYS A 181 -20.46 14.69 -11.30
N LEU A 182 -19.34 14.15 -10.82
CA LEU A 182 -18.62 14.71 -9.67
C LEU A 182 -17.29 15.42 -10.00
N ALA A 183 -16.81 15.39 -11.26
CA ALA A 183 -15.67 16.22 -11.64
C ALA A 183 -15.95 17.70 -11.37
N GLY A 184 -15.02 18.38 -10.69
CA GLY A 184 -15.15 19.78 -10.29
C GLY A 184 -16.31 20.04 -9.33
N VAL A 185 -16.69 19.07 -8.48
CA VAL A 185 -17.74 19.27 -7.47
C VAL A 185 -17.30 20.24 -6.37
N TYR A 186 -16.02 20.24 -6.00
CA TYR A 186 -15.51 21.19 -5.01
C TYR A 186 -15.55 22.62 -5.57
N GLY A 187 -16.12 23.54 -4.80
CA GLY A 187 -16.38 24.93 -5.18
C GLY A 187 -17.65 25.15 -6.00
N ARG A 188 -18.33 24.10 -6.47
CA ARG A 188 -19.54 24.22 -7.31
C ARG A 188 -20.78 24.50 -6.46
N LYS A 189 -21.73 25.24 -7.02
CA LYS A 189 -23.08 25.39 -6.42
C LYS A 189 -23.82 24.05 -6.44
N ALA A 190 -24.54 23.74 -5.38
CA ALA A 190 -25.37 22.55 -5.29
C ALA A 190 -26.52 22.61 -6.32
N GLY A 191 -26.85 21.46 -6.91
CA GLY A 191 -27.98 21.37 -7.84
C GLY A 191 -27.79 22.00 -9.21
N THR A 192 -26.55 22.28 -9.65
CA THR A 192 -26.31 23.05 -10.89
C THR A 192 -25.65 22.29 -12.04
N VAL A 193 -25.46 20.96 -11.96
CA VAL A 193 -24.92 20.20 -13.10
C VAL A 193 -25.98 20.17 -14.22
N PRO A 194 -25.64 20.61 -15.45
CA PRO A 194 -26.59 20.60 -16.55
C PRO A 194 -27.09 19.18 -16.86
N GLY A 195 -28.38 19.09 -17.18
CA GLY A 195 -29.01 17.83 -17.61
C GLY A 195 -29.26 16.79 -16.50
N PHE A 196 -29.09 17.13 -15.22
CA PHE A 196 -29.46 16.24 -14.10
C PHE A 196 -30.69 16.76 -13.35
N ASP A 197 -31.64 15.87 -13.01
CA ASP A 197 -32.86 16.23 -12.28
C ASP A 197 -32.72 16.13 -10.75
N TYR A 198 -32.28 17.23 -10.15
CA TYR A 198 -32.16 17.38 -8.70
C TYR A 198 -33.51 17.51 -7.96
N SER A 199 -33.51 17.22 -6.65
CA SER A 199 -34.62 17.59 -5.77
C SER A 199 -34.84 19.10 -5.73
N GLN A 200 -36.05 19.52 -5.36
CA GLN A 200 -36.38 20.94 -5.32
C GLN A 200 -35.62 21.65 -4.20
N GLY A 201 -35.47 20.99 -3.04
CA GLY A 201 -34.68 21.51 -1.92
C GLY A 201 -33.22 21.67 -2.26
N LEU A 202 -32.60 20.74 -2.99
CA LEU A 202 -31.19 20.87 -3.36
C LEU A 202 -30.96 21.99 -4.38
N LYS A 203 -31.85 22.13 -5.39
CA LYS A 203 -31.84 23.25 -6.35
C LYS A 203 -31.95 24.62 -5.65
N ASN A 204 -32.76 24.70 -4.60
CA ASN A 204 -33.05 25.95 -3.87
C ASN A 204 -32.15 26.18 -2.65
N SER A 205 -31.25 25.24 -2.32
CA SER A 205 -30.47 25.26 -1.08
C SER A 205 -29.51 26.45 -0.96
N GLY A 206 -29.07 27.01 -2.09
CA GLY A 206 -28.03 28.05 -2.12
C GLY A 206 -26.64 27.58 -1.66
N LEU A 207 -26.46 26.28 -1.41
CA LEU A 207 -25.20 25.72 -0.94
C LEU A 207 -24.13 25.79 -2.02
N THR A 208 -22.90 26.08 -1.59
CA THR A 208 -21.69 25.85 -2.37
C THR A 208 -20.95 24.69 -1.73
N TRP A 209 -20.54 23.72 -2.53
CA TRP A 209 -19.75 22.58 -2.09
C TRP A 209 -18.36 23.03 -1.70
N ASN A 210 -18.08 23.03 -0.41
CA ASN A 210 -16.78 23.30 0.18
C ASN A 210 -16.52 22.25 1.25
N GLU A 211 -15.42 22.37 1.97
CA GLU A 211 -15.05 21.39 3.00
C GLU A 211 -16.14 21.16 4.05
N ALA A 212 -16.74 22.23 4.60
CA ALA A 212 -17.76 22.13 5.64
C ALA A 212 -19.09 21.60 5.09
N THR A 213 -19.52 22.06 3.92
CA THR A 213 -20.82 21.65 3.35
C THR A 213 -20.77 20.22 2.80
N LEU A 214 -19.64 19.79 2.22
CA LEU A 214 -19.45 18.42 1.78
C LEU A 214 -19.33 17.46 2.97
N ASP A 215 -18.61 17.82 4.05
CA ASP A 215 -18.55 16.96 5.23
C ASP A 215 -19.94 16.73 5.84
N LYS A 216 -20.71 17.81 5.98
CA LYS A 216 -22.08 17.74 6.50
C LYS A 216 -22.99 16.93 5.58
N TRP A 217 -22.95 17.17 4.27
CA TRP A 217 -23.72 16.42 3.28
C TRP A 217 -23.38 14.93 3.29
N LEU A 218 -22.10 14.58 3.22
CA LEU A 218 -21.63 13.19 3.24
C LEU A 218 -21.90 12.50 4.57
N SER A 219 -22.11 13.23 5.67
CA SER A 219 -22.50 12.63 6.96
C SER A 219 -23.97 12.24 7.04
N GLY A 220 -24.83 12.80 6.18
CA GLY A 220 -26.28 12.56 6.19
C GLY A 220 -27.05 13.57 5.34
N PRO A 221 -27.31 13.26 4.04
CA PRO A 221 -27.96 14.19 3.11
C PRO A 221 -29.34 14.66 3.56
N ASP A 222 -30.18 13.75 4.05
CA ASP A 222 -31.56 14.04 4.49
C ASP A 222 -31.61 15.02 5.68
N SER A 223 -30.55 15.04 6.50
CA SER A 223 -30.42 15.98 7.62
C SER A 223 -30.02 17.39 7.16
N VAL A 224 -29.50 17.52 5.93
CA VAL A 224 -29.15 18.81 5.32
C VAL A 224 -30.28 19.32 4.45
N ILE A 225 -30.88 18.44 3.65
CA ILE A 225 -31.96 18.74 2.71
C ILE A 225 -33.01 17.62 2.84
N PRO A 226 -34.16 17.86 3.49
CA PRO A 226 -35.15 16.81 3.78
C PRO A 226 -35.74 16.08 2.56
N ASP A 227 -35.67 16.68 1.36
CA ASP A 227 -36.12 16.06 0.10
C ASP A 227 -34.96 15.55 -0.76
N ALA A 228 -33.77 15.37 -0.18
CA ALA A 228 -32.62 14.83 -0.88
C ALA A 228 -32.95 13.46 -1.48
N LYS A 229 -32.63 13.28 -2.76
CA LYS A 229 -32.83 11.98 -3.46
C LYS A 229 -31.66 11.01 -3.23
N MET A 230 -30.57 11.45 -2.60
CA MET A 230 -29.37 10.63 -2.38
C MET A 230 -29.44 9.94 -1.01
N ASP A 231 -29.88 8.68 -0.99
CA ASP A 231 -29.93 7.84 0.22
C ASP A 231 -28.58 7.14 0.47
N PHE A 232 -27.55 7.94 0.77
CA PHE A 232 -26.21 7.45 1.04
C PHE A 232 -25.46 8.38 1.99
N TYR A 233 -24.70 7.80 2.93
CA TYR A 233 -23.84 8.55 3.83
C TYR A 233 -22.53 7.80 4.14
N VAL A 234 -21.54 8.55 4.60
CA VAL A 234 -20.19 8.09 4.94
C VAL A 234 -19.99 8.28 6.45
N PRO A 235 -20.14 7.22 7.28
CA PRO A 235 -20.15 7.34 8.74
C PRO A 235 -18.82 7.86 9.31
N LYS A 236 -17.70 7.42 8.73
CA LYS A 236 -16.36 7.74 9.24
C LYS A 236 -15.93 9.12 8.78
N ALA A 237 -15.64 10.00 9.75
CA ALA A 237 -15.17 11.36 9.48
C ALA A 237 -13.87 11.41 8.68
N GLU A 238 -12.97 10.43 8.86
CA GLU A 238 -11.74 10.33 8.08
C GLU A 238 -12.02 10.06 6.59
N GLU A 239 -12.91 9.11 6.28
CA GLU A 239 -13.28 8.80 4.89
C GLU A 239 -13.93 10.02 4.21
N ARG A 240 -14.72 10.81 4.95
CA ARG A 240 -15.27 12.09 4.44
C ARG A 240 -14.19 13.10 4.12
N ARG A 241 -13.23 13.33 5.04
CA ARG A 241 -12.10 14.23 4.80
C ARG A 241 -11.28 13.80 3.59
N ASP A 242 -11.01 12.51 3.45
CA ASP A 242 -10.27 11.95 2.33
C ASP A 242 -11.02 12.13 1.00
N LEU A 243 -12.32 11.83 0.94
CA LEU A 243 -13.17 12.12 -0.23
C LEU A 243 -13.13 13.60 -0.62
N ILE A 244 -13.26 14.50 0.36
CA ILE A 244 -13.18 15.94 0.11
C ILE A 244 -11.82 16.34 -0.44
N ALA A 245 -10.73 15.74 0.05
CA ALA A 245 -9.39 15.97 -0.49
C ALA A 245 -9.25 15.47 -1.93
N TYR A 246 -9.90 14.36 -2.28
CA TYR A 246 -9.95 13.86 -3.66
C TYR A 246 -10.72 14.81 -4.58
N PHE A 247 -11.86 15.34 -4.13
CA PHE A 247 -12.66 16.29 -4.92
C PHE A 247 -12.02 17.67 -5.11
N LYS A 248 -10.98 18.01 -4.35
CA LYS A 248 -10.20 19.24 -4.51
C LYS A 248 -9.21 19.18 -5.68
N GLN A 249 -8.94 17.99 -6.22
CA GLN A 249 -8.09 17.79 -7.40
C GLN A 249 -8.82 18.21 -8.67
#